data_AF-A0A7C3C3Y5-F1
#
_entry.id   AF-A0A7C3C3Y5-F1
#
_cell.length_a   1.000
_cell.length_b   1.000
_cell.length_c   1.000
_cell.angle_alpha   90.00
_cell.angle_beta   90.00
_cell.angle_gamma   90.00
#
_symmetry.space_group_name_H-M   'P 1'
#
loop_
_entity.id
_entity.type
_entity.pdbx_description
1 polymer ?
#
loop_
_entity_poly.entity_id
_entity_poly.type
_entity_poly.pdbx_seq_one_letter_code
_entity_poly.pdbx_strand_id
1 'polypeptide(L)'
;MEKIEKILTDCIQDIKSGKATLAECLDHYYSRRNELEPLIKMALNIQEPPAFTMDSSFKQAAKARLMHQIQDTRQKKTKSFTDILSLGIPPRLTWARVVVSVLVAIILMSMLAGGTAYAAQDSLPGDFLYLVKEKTEDARLLIAGDESAKARLSLAFAQTRLNEMNELINVDPERAGLAIDGYNDDLDAAFKHIRKITHTSVQTNLLVQALENVQNQLAFCDSVIDGNPAFSEPVNQACSLAVNQQMQFTEMLAQHNNLKASQLNFEAMENRIRRAQAKAINNQYHIMHTVLLQYLQFNRLGEHILHNAQATNINIIEIETLSAKALSGHLVILDSIFQEVPLEYQENIETCRQLTRQFEEQARHRYQEQGGSDTGPASDTNKPGSGTGEPESNLDGSANNAGEPSSGNGEPGNGAGEPGDGTGEPGGNNGGPGSRIGEPGDGTGESGIGPDEPGIGAGDPGSGRGESGNSTGS
;
A
#
# COMPACT_ATOMS: atom_id res chain seq x y z
N MET A 1 -33.91 6.69 16.72
CA MET A 1 -34.45 5.38 17.13
C MET A 1 -33.28 4.48 17.46
N GLU A 2 -33.27 3.82 18.62
CA GLU A 2 -32.21 2.85 18.93
C GLU A 2 -32.34 1.59 18.06
N LYS A 3 -31.20 0.94 17.79
CA LYS A 3 -31.15 -0.32 17.05
C LYS A 3 -31.74 -1.45 17.88
N ILE A 4 -32.50 -2.33 17.25
CA ILE A 4 -33.14 -3.47 17.92
C ILE A 4 -32.14 -4.41 18.60
N GLU A 5 -30.94 -4.57 18.03
CA GLU A 5 -29.82 -5.35 18.59
C GLU A 5 -29.42 -4.88 20.00
N LYS A 6 -29.38 -3.55 20.20
CA LYS A 6 -29.01 -2.95 21.49
C LYS A 6 -30.12 -3.18 22.51
N ILE A 7 -31.37 -2.87 22.13
CA ILE A 7 -32.57 -3.10 22.95
C ILE A 7 -32.65 -4.57 23.39
N LEU A 8 -32.42 -5.50 22.46
CA LEU A 8 -32.41 -6.94 22.72
C LEU A 8 -31.31 -7.34 23.72
N THR A 9 -30.09 -6.82 23.55
CA THR A 9 -28.95 -7.09 24.43
C THR A 9 -29.20 -6.57 25.85
N ASP A 10 -29.66 -5.32 25.98
CA ASP A 10 -29.94 -4.69 27.26
C ASP A 10 -31.06 -5.45 28.01
N CYS A 11 -32.15 -5.83 27.31
CA CYS A 11 -33.22 -6.65 27.89
C CYS A 11 -32.73 -8.03 28.35
N ILE A 12 -31.90 -8.73 27.57
CA ILE A 12 -31.34 -10.03 27.96
C ILE A 12 -30.42 -9.89 29.18
N GLN A 13 -29.59 -8.84 29.23
CA GLN A 13 -28.68 -8.56 30.33
C GLN A 13 -29.42 -8.27 31.64
N ASP A 14 -30.47 -7.45 31.60
CA ASP A 14 -31.26 -7.11 32.79
C ASP A 14 -32.17 -8.25 33.25
N ILE A 15 -32.67 -9.10 32.35
CA ILE A 15 -33.38 -10.33 32.73
C ILE A 15 -32.41 -11.36 33.34
N LYS A 16 -31.25 -11.61 32.72
CA LYS A 16 -30.23 -12.54 33.28
C LYS A 16 -29.68 -12.08 34.63
N SER A 17 -29.58 -10.77 34.86
CA SER A 17 -29.14 -10.21 36.15
C SER A 17 -30.27 -9.96 37.16
N GLY A 18 -31.52 -10.34 36.84
CA GLY A 18 -32.67 -10.26 37.74
C GLY A 18 -33.15 -8.83 38.03
N LYS A 19 -32.77 -7.85 37.21
CA LYS A 19 -33.18 -6.44 37.35
C LYS A 19 -34.53 -6.12 36.70
N ALA A 20 -34.93 -6.91 35.71
CA ALA A 20 -36.19 -6.79 35.00
C ALA A 20 -36.75 -8.16 34.63
N THR A 21 -38.07 -8.25 34.49
CA THR A 21 -38.75 -9.42 33.94
C THR A 21 -39.00 -9.26 32.44
N LEU A 22 -39.24 -10.38 31.75
CA LEU A 22 -39.64 -10.37 30.33
C LEU A 22 -40.86 -9.47 30.07
N ALA A 23 -41.82 -9.43 31.01
CA ALA A 23 -43.00 -8.58 30.90
C ALA A 23 -42.63 -7.10 30.95
N GLU A 24 -41.78 -6.68 31.89
CA GLU A 24 -41.36 -5.28 32.04
C GLU A 24 -40.54 -4.80 30.83
N CYS A 25 -39.63 -5.61 30.30
CA CYS A 25 -38.90 -5.31 29.07
C CYS A 25 -39.85 -5.14 27.86
N LEU A 26 -40.83 -6.03 27.71
CA LEU A 26 -41.81 -5.97 26.61
C LEU A 26 -42.89 -4.90 26.79
N ASP A 27 -43.04 -4.31 27.97
CA ASP A 27 -43.89 -3.14 28.22
C ASP A 27 -43.14 -1.85 27.93
N HIS A 28 -41.89 -1.75 28.37
CA HIS A 28 -41.00 -0.61 28.07
C HIS A 28 -40.82 -0.39 26.56
N TYR A 29 -40.76 -1.48 25.78
CA TYR A 29 -40.65 -1.46 24.31
C TYR A 29 -41.94 -1.91 23.60
N TYR A 30 -43.11 -1.48 24.10
CA TYR A 30 -44.44 -1.87 23.60
C TYR A 30 -44.58 -1.87 22.06
N SER A 31 -44.04 -0.86 21.38
CA SER A 31 -44.10 -0.72 19.92
C SER A 31 -43.35 -1.80 19.12
N ARG A 32 -42.47 -2.58 19.76
CA ARG A 32 -41.69 -3.68 19.16
C ARG A 32 -41.88 -5.02 19.87
N ARG A 33 -42.88 -5.15 20.75
CA ARG A 33 -43.16 -6.38 21.53
C ARG A 33 -43.15 -7.65 20.66
N ASN A 34 -43.86 -7.61 19.53
CA ASN A 34 -43.99 -8.76 18.61
C ASN A 34 -42.68 -9.20 17.94
N GLU A 35 -41.70 -8.30 17.83
CA GLU A 35 -40.39 -8.55 17.20
C GLU A 35 -39.35 -9.01 18.24
N LEU A 36 -39.40 -8.43 19.45
CA LEU A 36 -38.48 -8.71 20.55
C LEU A 36 -38.81 -10.00 21.33
N GLU A 37 -40.10 -10.30 21.57
CA GLU A 37 -40.52 -11.44 22.37
C GLU A 37 -39.94 -12.80 21.92
N PRO A 38 -40.00 -13.20 20.64
CA PRO A 38 -39.43 -14.49 20.22
C PRO A 38 -37.90 -14.52 20.34
N LEU A 39 -37.22 -13.39 20.11
CA LEU A 39 -35.76 -13.29 20.19
C LEU A 39 -35.26 -13.39 21.63
N ILE A 40 -35.91 -12.69 22.57
CA ILE A 40 -35.58 -12.78 24.00
C ILE A 40 -35.86 -14.20 24.53
N LYS A 41 -37.00 -14.81 24.18
CA LYS A 41 -37.33 -16.19 24.57
C LYS A 41 -36.31 -17.21 24.05
N MET A 42 -35.84 -17.05 22.82
CA MET A 42 -34.78 -17.91 22.27
C MET A 42 -33.45 -17.72 23.01
N ALA A 43 -33.03 -16.48 23.25
CA ALA A 43 -31.76 -16.17 23.92
C ALA A 43 -31.72 -16.62 25.38
N LEU A 44 -32.83 -16.55 26.11
CA LEU A 44 -32.93 -17.04 27.50
C LEU A 44 -32.88 -18.58 27.60
N ASN A 45 -33.28 -19.29 26.54
CA ASN A 45 -33.16 -20.75 26.47
C ASN A 45 -31.75 -21.24 26.06
N ILE A 46 -30.82 -20.35 25.71
CA ILE A 46 -29.42 -20.72 25.45
C ILE A 46 -28.71 -20.86 26.80
N GLN A 47 -28.60 -22.11 27.26
CA GLN A 47 -27.84 -22.45 28.45
C GLN A 47 -26.34 -22.27 28.18
N GLU A 48 -25.67 -21.44 28.97
CA GLU A 48 -24.23 -21.22 28.85
C GLU A 48 -23.48 -22.54 29.11
N PRO A 49 -22.60 -22.99 28.18
CA PRO A 49 -21.84 -24.20 28.40
C PRO A 49 -20.90 -24.00 29.60
N PRO A 50 -20.80 -24.97 30.52
CA PRO A 50 -19.97 -24.81 31.71
C PRO A 50 -18.51 -24.58 31.32
N ALA A 51 -17.86 -23.63 31.99
CA ALA A 51 -16.47 -23.28 31.75
C ALA A 51 -15.58 -24.54 31.84
N PHE A 52 -14.96 -24.93 30.72
CA PHE A 52 -14.26 -26.22 30.59
C PHE A 52 -12.88 -26.19 31.26
N THR A 53 -12.87 -26.22 32.59
CA THR A 53 -11.65 -26.35 33.40
C THR A 53 -11.17 -27.80 33.37
N MET A 54 -10.35 -28.15 32.37
CA MET A 54 -9.71 -29.47 32.29
C MET A 54 -8.80 -29.73 33.50
N ASP A 55 -9.19 -30.68 34.36
CA ASP A 55 -8.36 -31.18 35.44
C ASP A 55 -7.00 -31.70 34.90
N SER A 56 -5.96 -31.41 35.67
CA SER A 56 -4.58 -31.82 35.41
C SER A 56 -4.41 -33.33 35.30
N SER A 57 -5.16 -34.12 36.10
CA SER A 57 -5.14 -35.58 36.01
C SER A 57 -5.70 -36.09 34.68
N PHE A 58 -6.78 -35.45 34.18
CA PHE A 58 -7.36 -35.76 32.88
C PHE A 58 -6.41 -35.38 31.73
N LYS A 59 -5.71 -34.23 31.80
CA LYS A 59 -4.68 -33.87 30.81
C LYS A 59 -3.54 -34.91 30.77
N GLN A 60 -3.09 -35.40 31.93
CA GLN A 60 -2.06 -36.44 31.97
C GLN A 60 -2.57 -37.79 31.45
N ALA A 61 -3.78 -38.21 31.82
CA ALA A 61 -4.40 -39.45 31.32
C ALA A 61 -4.70 -39.39 29.81
N ALA A 62 -5.15 -38.25 29.29
CA ALA A 62 -5.36 -38.02 27.87
C ALA A 62 -4.02 -38.03 27.10
N LYS A 63 -2.98 -37.37 27.64
CA LYS A 63 -1.62 -37.41 27.06
C LYS A 63 -1.05 -38.83 27.06
N ALA A 64 -1.26 -39.61 28.12
CA ALA A 64 -0.83 -41.00 28.20
C ALA A 64 -1.56 -41.89 27.17
N ARG A 65 -2.88 -41.76 27.05
CA ARG A 65 -3.69 -42.48 26.04
C ARG A 65 -3.31 -42.09 24.60
N LEU A 66 -3.09 -40.81 24.35
CA LEU A 66 -2.62 -40.30 23.06
C LEU A 66 -1.23 -40.85 22.72
N MET A 67 -0.29 -40.84 23.66
CA MET A 67 1.05 -41.41 23.46
C MET A 67 1.01 -42.93 23.23
N HIS A 68 0.13 -43.66 23.93
CA HIS A 68 -0.10 -45.09 23.67
C HIS A 68 -0.63 -45.32 22.25
N GLN A 69 -1.66 -44.57 21.82
CA GLN A 69 -2.17 -44.65 20.45
C GLN A 69 -1.12 -44.28 19.40
N ILE A 70 -0.26 -43.29 19.65
CA ILE A 70 0.87 -42.93 18.75
C ILE A 70 1.88 -44.08 18.66
N GLN A 71 2.15 -44.80 19.75
CA GLN A 71 3.04 -45.96 19.75
C GLN A 71 2.42 -47.18 19.05
N ASP A 72 1.14 -47.47 19.27
CA ASP A 72 0.40 -48.52 18.54
C ASP A 72 0.34 -48.20 17.02
N THR A 73 0.16 -46.93 16.67
CA THR A 73 0.15 -46.46 15.28
C THR A 73 1.56 -46.54 14.65
N ARG A 74 2.64 -46.48 15.45
CA ARG A 74 4.03 -46.69 14.99
C ARG A 74 4.37 -48.14 14.64
N GLN A 75 3.63 -49.13 15.15
CA GLN A 75 3.94 -50.56 14.92
C GLN A 75 3.15 -51.20 13.77
N LYS A 76 2.03 -50.63 13.33
CA LYS A 76 1.43 -51.04 12.06
C LYS A 76 2.31 -50.53 10.92
N LYS A 77 2.99 -51.45 10.23
CA LYS A 77 3.67 -51.16 8.94
C LYS A 77 2.67 -50.49 7.99
N THR A 78 2.72 -49.16 7.93
CA THR A 78 2.04 -48.40 6.90
C THR A 78 2.61 -48.84 5.57
N LYS A 79 1.72 -49.11 4.59
CA LYS A 79 2.15 -49.33 3.22
C LYS A 79 2.99 -48.12 2.80
N SER A 80 4.11 -48.39 2.15
CA SER A 80 5.10 -47.35 1.85
C SER A 80 4.43 -46.22 1.07
N PHE A 81 4.85 -44.97 1.30
CA PHE A 81 4.34 -43.80 0.57
C PHE A 81 4.49 -43.97 -0.96
N THR A 82 5.43 -44.81 -1.40
CA THR A 82 5.61 -45.26 -2.78
C THR A 82 4.41 -45.99 -3.39
N ASP A 83 3.57 -46.65 -2.59
CA ASP A 83 2.45 -47.47 -3.04
C ASP A 83 1.18 -46.63 -3.27
N ILE A 84 1.08 -45.47 -2.59
CA ILE A 84 -0.05 -44.54 -2.72
C ILE A 84 0.07 -43.70 -4.01
N LEU A 85 1.30 -43.35 -4.41
CA LEU A 85 1.56 -42.61 -5.65
C LEU A 85 1.82 -43.49 -6.89
N SER A 86 1.81 -44.82 -6.78
CA SER A 86 1.95 -45.69 -7.95
C SER A 86 0.62 -45.84 -8.70
N LEU A 87 0.31 -44.89 -9.59
CA LEU A 87 -0.86 -44.87 -10.48
C LEU A 87 -0.78 -45.96 -11.57
N GLY A 88 -0.78 -47.24 -11.18
CA GLY A 88 -0.76 -48.41 -12.07
C GLY A 88 0.56 -48.69 -12.83
N ILE A 89 1.56 -47.81 -12.75
CA ILE A 89 2.80 -47.89 -13.55
C ILE A 89 3.67 -49.08 -13.10
N PRO A 90 4.06 -50.01 -14.01
CA PRO A 90 4.85 -51.19 -13.65
C PRO A 90 6.28 -50.84 -13.18
N PRO A 91 6.91 -51.66 -12.33
CA PRO A 91 8.17 -51.33 -11.63
C PRO A 91 9.42 -51.22 -12.52
N ARG A 92 9.27 -51.34 -13.84
CA ARG A 92 10.36 -51.30 -14.85
C ARG A 92 10.62 -49.89 -15.41
N LEU A 93 9.74 -48.92 -15.15
CA LEU A 93 9.94 -47.50 -15.47
C LEU A 93 10.03 -46.68 -14.17
N THR A 94 11.18 -46.77 -13.49
CA THR A 94 11.45 -46.04 -12.24
C THR A 94 11.43 -44.52 -12.43
N TRP A 95 11.99 -44.03 -13.54
CA TRP A 95 11.99 -42.61 -13.90
C TRP A 95 10.57 -42.03 -14.06
N ALA A 96 9.66 -42.77 -14.70
CA ALA A 96 8.27 -42.34 -14.89
C ALA A 96 7.51 -42.24 -13.55
N ARG A 97 7.81 -43.12 -12.59
CA ARG A 97 7.25 -43.02 -11.22
C ARG A 97 7.75 -41.77 -10.50
N VAL A 98 9.02 -41.40 -10.64
CA VAL A 98 9.56 -40.15 -10.07
C VAL A 98 8.85 -38.95 -10.69
N VAL A 99 8.76 -38.88 -12.02
CA VAL A 99 8.08 -37.77 -12.73
C VAL A 99 6.61 -37.65 -12.31
N VAL A 100 5.86 -38.76 -12.29
CA VAL A 100 4.45 -38.73 -11.84
C VAL A 100 4.34 -38.36 -10.36
N SER A 101 5.26 -38.80 -9.49
CA SER A 101 5.25 -38.41 -8.09
C SER A 101 5.51 -36.92 -7.87
N VAL A 102 6.41 -36.33 -8.67
CA VAL A 102 6.68 -34.89 -8.69
C VAL A 102 5.47 -34.13 -9.23
N LEU A 103 4.86 -34.57 -10.33
CA LEU A 103 3.65 -33.94 -10.90
C LEU A 103 2.45 -34.00 -9.95
N VAL A 104 2.21 -35.12 -9.27
CA VAL A 104 1.12 -35.24 -8.28
C VAL A 104 1.42 -34.40 -7.03
N ALA A 105 2.68 -34.34 -6.58
CA ALA A 105 3.07 -33.44 -5.51
C ALA A 105 2.88 -31.96 -5.89
N ILE A 106 3.23 -31.58 -7.13
CA ILE A 106 2.96 -30.25 -7.68
C ILE A 106 1.45 -29.99 -7.70
N ILE A 107 0.63 -30.88 -8.26
CA ILE A 107 -0.84 -30.69 -8.35
C ILE A 107 -1.49 -30.56 -6.97
N LEU A 108 -1.11 -31.40 -6.00
CA LEU A 108 -1.62 -31.30 -4.62
C LEU A 108 -1.15 -30.01 -3.95
N MET A 109 0.11 -29.62 -4.16
CA MET A 109 0.65 -28.35 -3.66
C MET A 109 -0.05 -27.15 -4.32
N SER A 110 -0.37 -27.21 -5.62
CA SER A 110 -1.16 -26.20 -6.33
C SER A 110 -2.61 -26.12 -5.84
N MET A 111 -3.25 -27.24 -5.48
CA MET A 111 -4.62 -27.23 -4.94
C MET A 111 -4.68 -26.65 -3.53
N LEU A 112 -3.71 -26.97 -2.65
CA LEU A 112 -3.66 -26.35 -1.32
C LEU A 112 -3.20 -24.88 -1.39
N ALA A 113 -2.12 -24.59 -2.13
CA ALA A 113 -1.59 -23.23 -2.25
C ALA A 113 -2.52 -22.31 -3.04
N GLY A 114 -3.25 -22.79 -4.05
CA GLY A 114 -4.15 -21.94 -4.84
C GLY A 114 -5.26 -21.29 -4.01
N GLY A 115 -5.84 -22.05 -3.07
CA GLY A 115 -6.87 -21.52 -2.15
C GLY A 115 -6.29 -20.61 -1.07
N THR A 116 -5.20 -21.01 -0.42
CA THR A 116 -4.62 -20.23 0.70
C THR A 116 -3.81 -19.03 0.25
N ALA A 117 -3.13 -19.07 -0.89
CA ALA A 117 -2.39 -17.93 -1.44
C ALA A 117 -3.31 -16.85 -2.01
N TYR A 118 -4.53 -17.19 -2.43
CA TYR A 118 -5.53 -16.19 -2.79
C TYR A 118 -6.05 -15.49 -1.53
N ALA A 119 -6.46 -16.26 -0.51
CA ALA A 119 -6.90 -15.70 0.78
C ALA A 119 -5.79 -14.96 1.57
N ALA A 120 -4.51 -15.22 1.27
CA ALA A 120 -3.38 -14.52 1.89
C ALA A 120 -3.00 -13.20 1.18
N GLN A 121 -3.52 -12.91 -0.02
CA GLN A 121 -3.18 -11.65 -0.72
C GLN A 121 -3.69 -10.42 0.05
N ASP A 122 -4.87 -10.52 0.65
CA ASP A 122 -5.49 -9.45 1.46
C ASP A 122 -5.02 -9.48 2.93
N SER A 123 -4.06 -10.34 3.29
CA SER A 123 -3.51 -10.38 4.66
C SER A 123 -2.45 -9.30 4.87
N LEU A 124 -2.51 -8.65 6.03
CA LEU A 124 -1.67 -7.53 6.43
C LEU A 124 -0.56 -7.99 7.40
N PRO A 125 0.58 -7.28 7.47
CA PRO A 125 1.69 -7.58 8.37
C PRO A 125 1.22 -7.88 9.81
N GLY A 126 1.51 -9.07 10.32
CA GLY A 126 1.04 -9.56 11.63
C GLY A 126 -0.19 -10.49 11.60
N ASP A 127 -0.89 -10.63 10.47
CA ASP A 127 -1.95 -11.63 10.34
C ASP A 127 -1.39 -13.06 10.21
N PHE A 128 -2.15 -14.08 10.63
CA PHE A 128 -1.71 -15.47 10.54
C PHE A 128 -1.41 -15.93 9.09
N LEU A 129 -2.17 -15.45 8.11
CA LEU A 129 -1.96 -15.78 6.69
C LEU A 129 -0.83 -14.96 6.04
N TYR A 130 -0.32 -13.91 6.69
CA TYR A 130 0.76 -13.08 6.16
C TYR A 130 2.06 -13.87 5.99
N LEU A 131 2.35 -14.82 6.88
CA LEU A 131 3.46 -15.77 6.71
C LEU A 131 3.34 -16.60 5.43
N VAL A 132 2.11 -16.89 4.97
CA VAL A 132 1.89 -17.57 3.68
C VAL A 132 2.19 -16.61 2.53
N LYS A 133 1.76 -15.34 2.63
CA LYS A 133 2.03 -14.27 1.65
C LYS A 133 3.53 -14.15 1.38
N GLU A 134 4.33 -13.89 2.42
CA GLU A 134 5.80 -13.81 2.34
C GLU A 134 6.42 -15.07 1.70
N LYS A 135 5.96 -16.27 2.08
CA LYS A 135 6.52 -17.52 1.54
C LYS A 135 6.13 -17.76 0.08
N THR A 136 5.01 -17.19 -0.41
CA THR A 136 4.72 -17.15 -1.85
C THR A 136 5.55 -16.12 -2.60
N GLU A 137 5.97 -15.03 -1.94
CA GLU A 137 6.84 -14.01 -2.51
C GLU A 137 8.30 -14.50 -2.60
N ASP A 138 8.81 -15.16 -1.55
CA ASP A 138 10.05 -15.95 -1.59
C ASP A 138 10.06 -16.93 -2.78
N ALA A 139 8.97 -17.69 -2.95
CA ALA A 139 8.84 -18.65 -4.05
C ALA A 139 8.85 -17.96 -5.42
N ARG A 140 8.23 -16.77 -5.56
CA ARG A 140 8.29 -15.96 -6.79
C ARG A 140 9.72 -15.48 -7.09
N LEU A 141 10.48 -15.06 -6.07
CA LEU A 141 11.90 -14.67 -6.24
C LEU A 141 12.81 -15.85 -6.59
N LEU A 142 12.52 -17.06 -6.08
CA LEU A 142 13.26 -18.28 -6.40
C LEU A 142 13.05 -18.75 -7.84
N ILE A 143 11.85 -18.61 -8.40
CA ILE A 143 11.55 -18.98 -9.79
C ILE A 143 11.86 -17.87 -10.81
N ALA A 144 12.11 -16.64 -10.36
CA ALA A 144 12.52 -15.54 -11.21
C ALA A 144 13.91 -15.83 -11.82
N GLY A 145 13.95 -16.03 -13.14
CA GLY A 145 15.09 -16.63 -13.84
C GLY A 145 16.38 -15.79 -13.85
N ASP A 146 16.29 -14.48 -13.68
CA ASP A 146 17.45 -13.57 -13.67
C ASP A 146 17.34 -12.46 -12.61
N GLU A 147 18.44 -11.76 -12.35
CA GLU A 147 18.49 -10.70 -11.33
C GLU A 147 17.66 -9.45 -11.71
N SER A 148 17.37 -9.21 -12.99
CA SER A 148 16.48 -8.11 -13.43
C SER A 148 15.02 -8.42 -13.08
N ALA A 149 14.60 -9.67 -13.26
CA ALA A 149 13.29 -10.15 -12.86
C ALA A 149 13.11 -10.11 -11.34
N LYS A 150 14.13 -10.51 -10.57
CA LYS A 150 14.11 -10.40 -9.10
C LYS A 150 14.04 -8.96 -8.61
N ALA A 151 14.86 -8.07 -9.17
CA ALA A 151 14.82 -6.65 -8.85
C ALA A 151 13.44 -6.02 -9.10
N ARG A 152 12.77 -6.37 -10.22
CA ARG A 152 11.40 -5.92 -10.52
C ARG A 152 10.37 -6.46 -9.54
N LEU A 153 10.49 -7.74 -9.12
CA LEU A 153 9.62 -8.31 -8.10
C LEU A 153 9.81 -7.62 -6.75
N SER A 154 11.05 -7.40 -6.31
CA SER A 154 11.34 -6.67 -5.06
C SER A 154 10.79 -5.23 -5.10
N LEU A 155 10.92 -4.49 -6.21
CA LEU A 155 10.29 -3.17 -6.35
C LEU A 155 8.75 -3.23 -6.29
N ALA A 156 8.14 -4.30 -6.81
CA ALA A 156 6.69 -4.51 -6.75
C ALA A 156 6.22 -4.87 -5.33
N PHE A 157 6.97 -5.71 -4.61
CA PHE A 157 6.69 -6.04 -3.21
C PHE A 157 6.85 -4.79 -2.32
N ALA A 158 7.89 -3.98 -2.54
CA ALA A 158 8.04 -2.68 -1.88
C ALA A 158 6.78 -1.79 -2.06
N GLN A 159 6.21 -1.73 -3.26
CA GLN A 159 4.93 -1.02 -3.47
C GLN A 159 3.76 -1.68 -2.73
N THR A 160 3.70 -3.01 -2.65
CA THR A 160 2.71 -3.73 -1.83
C THR A 160 2.83 -3.34 -0.34
N ARG A 161 4.04 -3.29 0.22
CA ARG A 161 4.28 -2.90 1.62
C ARG A 161 3.78 -1.49 1.92
N LEU A 162 3.95 -0.53 1.00
CA LEU A 162 3.39 0.82 1.16
C LEU A 162 1.85 0.85 1.14
N ASN A 163 1.22 0.01 0.31
CA ASN A 163 -0.24 -0.09 0.30
C ASN A 163 -0.77 -0.64 1.63
N GLU A 164 -0.13 -1.69 2.16
CA GLU A 164 -0.46 -2.28 3.46
C GLU A 164 -0.22 -1.32 4.63
N MET A 165 0.88 -0.55 4.60
CA MET A 165 1.13 0.53 5.55
C MET A 165 -0.04 1.53 5.56
N ASN A 166 -0.54 1.91 4.38
CA ASN A 166 -1.67 2.84 4.25
C ASN A 166 -3.03 2.23 4.68
N GLU A 167 -3.21 0.91 4.59
CA GLU A 167 -4.36 0.23 5.19
C GLU A 167 -4.26 0.18 6.72
N LEU A 168 -3.07 -0.10 7.24
CA LEU A 168 -2.80 -0.21 8.68
C LEU A 168 -2.76 1.13 9.42
N ILE A 169 -2.37 2.24 8.78
CA ILE A 169 -2.13 3.53 9.44
C ILE A 169 -3.32 4.06 10.27
N ASN A 170 -4.56 3.75 9.85
CA ASN A 170 -5.78 4.17 10.54
C ASN A 170 -6.36 3.10 11.48
N VAL A 171 -5.75 1.91 11.55
CA VAL A 171 -6.28 0.72 12.25
C VAL A 171 -5.33 0.28 13.36
N ASP A 172 -4.05 0.11 13.04
CA ASP A 172 -2.99 -0.35 13.93
C ASP A 172 -1.63 0.24 13.51
N PRO A 173 -1.23 1.39 14.08
CA PRO A 173 0.04 2.04 13.76
C PRO A 173 1.30 1.24 14.15
N GLU A 174 1.22 0.32 15.12
CA GLU A 174 2.37 -0.54 15.46
C GLU A 174 2.60 -1.56 14.33
N ARG A 175 1.52 -2.18 13.83
CA ARG A 175 1.60 -3.06 12.66
C ARG A 175 2.04 -2.33 11.39
N ALA A 176 1.72 -1.05 11.23
CA ALA A 176 2.23 -0.25 10.10
C ALA A 176 3.77 -0.16 10.10
N GLY A 177 4.43 -0.24 11.27
CA GLY A 177 5.89 -0.36 11.37
C GLY A 177 6.45 -1.63 10.69
N LEU A 178 5.76 -2.77 10.84
CA LEU A 178 6.15 -4.03 10.18
C LEU A 178 6.07 -3.93 8.65
N ALA A 179 5.13 -3.16 8.12
CA ALA A 179 5.05 -2.86 6.70
C ALA A 179 6.25 -2.03 6.22
N ILE A 180 6.69 -1.06 7.03
CA ILE A 180 7.83 -0.19 6.73
C ILE A 180 9.17 -0.96 6.79
N ASP A 181 9.32 -1.88 7.74
CA ASP A 181 10.48 -2.79 7.79
C ASP A 181 10.55 -3.66 6.52
N GLY A 182 9.43 -4.26 6.12
CA GLY A 182 9.34 -5.01 4.86
C GLY A 182 9.61 -4.14 3.63
N TYR A 183 9.14 -2.89 3.61
CA TYR A 183 9.41 -1.92 2.54
C TYR A 183 10.92 -1.66 2.40
N ASN A 184 11.62 -1.45 3.53
CA ASN A 184 13.06 -1.32 3.54
C ASN A 184 13.75 -2.57 2.96
N ASP A 185 13.40 -3.76 3.46
CA ASP A 185 14.02 -5.02 3.03
C ASP A 185 13.82 -5.30 1.52
N ASP A 186 12.64 -4.99 0.97
CA ASP A 186 12.34 -5.12 -0.45
C ASP A 186 13.12 -4.11 -1.32
N LEU A 187 13.25 -2.85 -0.89
CA LEU A 187 14.09 -1.86 -1.57
C LEU A 187 15.57 -2.29 -1.58
N ASP A 188 16.05 -2.76 -0.43
CA ASP A 188 17.42 -3.20 -0.23
C ASP A 188 17.72 -4.48 -1.04
N ALA A 189 16.73 -5.38 -1.19
CA ALA A 189 16.78 -6.52 -2.09
C ALA A 189 16.83 -6.09 -3.56
N ALA A 190 15.98 -5.14 -3.99
CA ALA A 190 16.01 -4.59 -5.34
C ALA A 190 17.39 -4.01 -5.67
N PHE A 191 17.99 -3.22 -4.78
CA PHE A 191 19.34 -2.69 -4.93
C PHE A 191 20.40 -3.77 -5.06
N LYS A 192 20.38 -4.79 -4.19
CA LYS A 192 21.30 -5.93 -4.24
C LYS A 192 21.17 -6.73 -5.55
N HIS A 193 19.97 -6.84 -6.11
CA HIS A 193 19.73 -7.50 -7.40
C HIS A 193 20.21 -6.67 -8.59
N ILE A 194 19.86 -5.38 -8.65
CA ILE A 194 20.31 -4.47 -9.73
C ILE A 194 21.84 -4.39 -9.77
N ARG A 195 22.51 -4.31 -8.62
CA ARG A 195 23.98 -4.25 -8.53
C ARG A 195 24.69 -5.49 -9.10
N LYS A 196 24.04 -6.66 -9.13
CA LYS A 196 24.61 -7.90 -9.67
C LYS A 196 24.50 -8.03 -11.19
N ILE A 197 23.74 -7.16 -11.85
CA ILE A 197 23.58 -7.19 -13.31
C ILE A 197 24.89 -6.76 -13.96
N THR A 198 25.51 -7.67 -14.72
CA THR A 198 26.80 -7.45 -15.37
C THR A 198 26.71 -6.68 -16.69
N HIS A 199 25.55 -6.70 -17.36
CA HIS A 199 25.33 -5.98 -18.60
C HIS A 199 24.93 -4.53 -18.33
N THR A 200 25.88 -3.61 -18.49
CA THR A 200 25.74 -2.17 -18.18
C THR A 200 24.49 -1.52 -18.78
N SER A 201 24.12 -1.85 -20.02
CA SER A 201 22.90 -1.30 -20.66
C SER A 201 21.61 -1.78 -19.99
N VAL A 202 21.54 -3.06 -19.60
CA VAL A 202 20.41 -3.64 -18.88
C VAL A 202 20.31 -3.03 -17.48
N GLN A 203 21.44 -2.94 -16.77
CA GLN A 203 21.52 -2.31 -15.45
C GLN A 203 21.10 -0.84 -15.48
N THR A 204 21.61 -0.07 -16.45
CA THR A 204 21.27 1.36 -16.65
C THR A 204 19.76 1.52 -16.90
N ASN A 205 19.19 0.75 -17.83
CA ASN A 205 17.75 0.82 -18.12
C ASN A 205 16.89 0.43 -16.92
N LEU A 206 17.33 -0.54 -16.11
CA LEU A 206 16.62 -0.96 -14.91
C LEU A 206 16.78 0.03 -13.75
N LEU A 207 17.92 0.71 -13.62
CA LEU A 207 18.10 1.79 -12.66
C LEU A 207 17.17 2.97 -12.95
N VAL A 208 16.99 3.34 -14.23
CA VAL A 208 16.00 4.37 -14.62
C VAL A 208 14.57 3.93 -14.25
N GLN A 209 14.18 2.68 -14.52
CA GLN A 209 12.89 2.12 -14.07
C GLN A 209 12.77 2.13 -12.53
N ALA A 210 13.83 1.78 -11.80
CA ALA A 210 13.81 1.75 -10.34
C ALA A 210 13.66 3.16 -9.73
N LEU A 211 14.32 4.16 -10.32
CA LEU A 211 14.19 5.57 -9.93
C LEU A 211 12.77 6.09 -10.15
N GLU A 212 12.14 5.76 -11.27
CA GLU A 212 10.73 6.08 -11.55
C GLU A 212 9.78 5.41 -10.55
N ASN A 213 10.00 4.12 -10.23
CA ASN A 213 9.21 3.41 -9.21
C ASN A 213 9.34 4.04 -7.83
N VAL A 214 10.56 4.34 -7.37
CA VAL A 214 10.78 4.97 -6.05
C VAL A 214 10.26 6.40 -6.00
N GLN A 215 10.31 7.15 -7.12
CA GLN A 215 9.66 8.47 -7.22
C GLN A 215 8.14 8.38 -7.05
N ASN A 216 7.49 7.38 -7.68
CA ASN A 216 6.06 7.14 -7.51
C ASN A 216 5.71 6.69 -6.08
N GLN A 217 6.55 5.87 -5.46
CA GLN A 217 6.41 5.45 -4.06
C GLN A 217 6.54 6.64 -3.08
N LEU A 218 7.49 7.55 -3.31
CA LEU A 218 7.64 8.78 -2.53
C LEU A 218 6.42 9.69 -2.71
N ALA A 219 5.91 9.84 -3.93
CA ALA A 219 4.69 10.59 -4.22
C ALA A 219 3.43 9.97 -3.56
N PHE A 220 3.37 8.64 -3.47
CA PHE A 220 2.34 7.94 -2.70
C PHE A 220 2.44 8.27 -1.21
N CYS A 221 3.60 8.13 -0.57
CA CYS A 221 3.79 8.47 0.85
C CYS A 221 3.46 9.95 1.13
N ASP A 222 3.86 10.85 0.23
CA ASP A 222 3.50 12.26 0.25
C ASP A 222 1.98 12.48 0.24
N SER A 223 1.23 11.72 -0.56
CA SER A 223 -0.24 11.78 -0.61
C SER A 223 -0.92 11.25 0.66
N VAL A 224 -0.34 10.23 1.32
CA VAL A 224 -0.85 9.68 2.58
C VAL A 224 -0.69 10.71 3.71
N ILE A 225 0.49 11.37 3.80
CA ILE A 225 0.74 12.47 4.74
C ILE A 225 -0.25 13.62 4.52
N ASP A 226 -0.56 13.93 3.26
CA ASP A 226 -1.48 15.02 2.91
C ASP A 226 -2.94 14.68 3.22
N GLY A 227 -3.33 13.41 3.10
CA GLY A 227 -4.66 12.93 3.45
C GLY A 227 -4.90 12.79 4.96
N ASN A 228 -3.87 12.43 5.74
CA ASN A 228 -3.98 12.32 7.21
C ASN A 228 -2.70 12.77 7.94
N PRO A 229 -2.54 14.09 8.21
CA PRO A 229 -1.35 14.63 8.90
C PRO A 229 -1.12 14.10 10.32
N ALA A 230 -2.15 13.54 10.98
CA ALA A 230 -2.08 13.08 12.37
C ALA A 230 -1.20 11.83 12.58
N PHE A 231 -0.90 11.08 11.51
CA PHE A 231 -0.12 9.84 11.56
C PHE A 231 1.15 9.93 10.69
N SER A 232 1.76 11.12 10.63
CA SER A 232 2.89 11.37 9.75
C SER A 232 4.17 10.60 10.12
N GLU A 233 4.38 10.16 11.36
CA GLU A 233 5.66 9.57 11.79
C GLU A 233 6.03 8.26 11.05
N PRO A 234 5.18 7.20 10.99
CA PRO A 234 5.50 6.00 10.21
C PRO A 234 5.69 6.31 8.71
N VAL A 235 4.86 7.17 8.14
CA VAL A 235 4.96 7.53 6.71
C VAL A 235 6.20 8.37 6.42
N ASN A 236 6.66 9.21 7.36
CA ASN A 236 7.91 9.94 7.26
C ASN A 236 9.13 8.99 7.24
N GLN A 237 9.05 7.84 7.93
CA GLN A 237 10.08 6.79 7.83
C GLN A 237 10.08 6.20 6.41
N ALA A 238 8.91 5.82 5.87
CA ALA A 238 8.78 5.34 4.49
C ALA A 238 9.28 6.37 3.44
N CYS A 239 8.92 7.65 3.58
CA CYS A 239 9.46 8.74 2.77
C CYS A 239 11.00 8.81 2.82
N SER A 240 11.58 8.67 4.02
CA SER A 240 13.02 8.74 4.22
C SER A 240 13.75 7.55 3.58
N LEU A 241 13.17 6.35 3.67
CA LEU A 241 13.65 5.15 2.98
C LEU A 241 13.61 5.33 1.46
N ALA A 242 12.49 5.82 0.92
CA ALA A 242 12.35 6.10 -0.51
C ALA A 242 13.42 7.11 -1.00
N VAL A 243 13.60 8.23 -0.29
CA VAL A 243 14.65 9.23 -0.63
C VAL A 243 16.05 8.63 -0.57
N ASN A 244 16.38 7.88 0.48
CA ASN A 244 17.68 7.22 0.62
C ASN A 244 17.92 6.21 -0.51
N GLN A 245 16.90 5.45 -0.91
CA GLN A 245 17.01 4.49 -2.00
C GLN A 245 17.10 5.16 -3.38
N GLN A 246 16.39 6.27 -3.59
CA GLN A 246 16.48 7.07 -4.82
C GLN A 246 17.90 7.66 -4.98
N MET A 247 18.52 8.12 -3.88
CA MET A 247 19.92 8.54 -3.91
C MET A 247 20.86 7.38 -4.30
N GLN A 248 20.76 6.23 -3.64
CA GLN A 248 21.60 5.06 -3.94
C GLN A 248 21.48 4.56 -5.38
N PHE A 249 20.26 4.54 -5.94
CA PHE A 249 20.06 4.20 -7.36
C PHE A 249 20.66 5.26 -8.30
N THR A 250 20.57 6.54 -7.95
CA THR A 250 21.15 7.64 -8.72
C THR A 250 22.68 7.59 -8.69
N GLU A 251 23.29 7.26 -7.55
CA GLU A 251 24.74 7.04 -7.41
C GLU A 251 25.22 5.85 -8.24
N MET A 252 24.49 4.72 -8.23
CA MET A 252 24.82 3.58 -9.09
C MET A 252 24.68 3.94 -10.58
N LEU A 253 23.67 4.73 -10.94
CA LEU A 253 23.49 5.20 -12.31
C LEU A 253 24.61 6.15 -12.76
N ALA A 254 25.11 7.02 -11.86
CA ALA A 254 26.20 7.95 -12.16
C ALA A 254 27.49 7.22 -12.60
N GLN A 255 27.80 6.06 -12.00
CA GLN A 255 28.96 5.22 -12.36
C GLN A 255 29.01 4.82 -13.86
N HIS A 256 27.87 4.88 -14.56
CA HIS A 256 27.77 4.53 -15.98
C HIS A 256 27.19 5.64 -16.85
N ASN A 257 26.42 6.58 -16.28
CA ASN A 257 25.79 7.67 -16.99
C ASN A 257 25.57 8.88 -16.07
N ASN A 258 26.65 9.61 -15.75
CA ASN A 258 26.63 10.86 -14.97
C ASN A 258 25.55 11.85 -15.45
N LEU A 259 25.35 11.99 -16.77
CA LEU A 259 24.40 12.95 -17.33
C LEU A 259 22.95 12.54 -17.02
N LYS A 260 22.56 11.28 -17.21
CA LYS A 260 21.20 10.84 -16.87
C LYS A 260 20.96 10.77 -15.36
N ALA A 261 21.98 10.44 -14.57
CA ALA A 261 21.91 10.54 -13.11
C ALA A 261 21.69 11.99 -12.66
N SER A 262 22.43 12.94 -13.21
CA SER A 262 22.27 14.37 -12.94
C SER A 262 20.87 14.87 -13.32
N GLN A 263 20.35 14.50 -14.50
CA GLN A 263 18.98 14.82 -14.93
C GLN A 263 17.92 14.32 -13.93
N LEU A 264 17.95 13.03 -13.59
CA LEU A 264 16.99 12.43 -12.65
C LEU A 264 17.12 13.01 -11.22
N ASN A 265 18.33 13.37 -10.80
CA ASN A 265 18.54 14.08 -9.54
C ASN A 265 17.91 15.48 -9.54
N PHE A 266 18.06 16.25 -10.62
CA PHE A 266 17.41 17.56 -10.74
C PHE A 266 15.89 17.46 -10.87
N GLU A 267 15.35 16.43 -11.51
CA GLU A 267 13.93 16.12 -11.50
C GLU A 267 13.44 15.81 -10.06
N ALA A 268 14.20 15.03 -9.27
CA ALA A 268 13.90 14.79 -7.86
C ALA A 268 13.96 16.08 -7.01
N MET A 269 14.98 16.92 -7.20
CA MET A 269 15.10 18.24 -6.54
C MET A 269 13.91 19.15 -6.87
N GLU A 270 13.53 19.27 -8.14
CA GLU A 270 12.36 20.04 -8.60
C GLU A 270 11.08 19.55 -7.89
N ASN A 271 10.85 18.23 -7.85
CA ASN A 271 9.70 17.65 -7.17
C ASN A 271 9.67 17.98 -5.67
N ARG A 272 10.81 17.90 -4.97
CA ARG A 272 10.90 18.25 -3.55
C ARG A 272 10.66 19.75 -3.33
N ILE A 273 11.33 20.64 -4.06
CA ILE A 273 11.19 22.08 -3.82
C ILE A 273 9.79 22.61 -4.19
N ARG A 274 9.16 22.09 -5.24
CA ARG A 274 7.75 22.40 -5.59
C ARG A 274 6.80 21.96 -4.48
N ARG A 275 7.02 20.78 -3.91
CA ARG A 275 6.24 20.31 -2.75
C ARG A 275 6.48 21.19 -1.53
N ALA A 276 7.72 21.57 -1.22
CA ALA A 276 8.01 22.50 -0.13
C ALA A 276 7.27 23.84 -0.32
N GLN A 277 7.28 24.42 -1.54
CA GLN A 277 6.54 25.64 -1.86
C GLN A 277 5.03 25.47 -1.63
N ALA A 278 4.43 24.37 -2.11
CA ALA A 278 3.03 24.08 -1.88
C ALA A 278 2.69 23.94 -0.37
N LYS A 279 3.60 23.40 0.44
CA LYS A 279 3.43 23.30 1.90
C LYS A 279 3.60 24.64 2.61
N ALA A 280 4.50 25.52 2.14
CA ALA A 280 4.63 26.88 2.62
C ALA A 280 3.33 27.68 2.44
N ILE A 281 2.79 27.68 1.21
CA ILE A 281 1.55 28.39 0.83
C ILE A 281 0.35 27.93 1.67
N ASN A 282 0.29 26.65 2.05
CA ASN A 282 -0.79 26.08 2.87
C ASN A 282 -0.50 26.17 4.39
N ASN A 283 0.51 26.93 4.82
CA ASN A 283 0.95 27.08 6.21
C ASN A 283 1.36 25.76 6.90
N GLN A 284 1.68 24.72 6.12
CA GLN A 284 2.12 23.41 6.59
C GLN A 284 3.65 23.39 6.83
N TYR A 285 4.15 24.36 7.61
CA TYR A 285 5.59 24.65 7.72
C TYR A 285 6.46 23.49 8.23
N HIS A 286 5.90 22.61 9.08
CA HIS A 286 6.60 21.40 9.52
C HIS A 286 6.86 20.43 8.35
N ILE A 287 5.84 20.20 7.49
CA ILE A 287 5.99 19.34 6.30
C ILE A 287 6.92 20.02 5.28
N MET A 288 6.79 21.34 5.08
CA MET A 288 7.73 22.12 4.26
C MET A 288 9.18 21.91 4.71
N HIS A 289 9.46 22.00 6.02
CA HIS A 289 10.80 21.80 6.57
C HIS A 289 11.33 20.38 6.27
N THR A 290 10.55 19.34 6.54
CA THR A 290 10.93 17.94 6.23
C THR A 290 11.24 17.75 4.74
N VAL A 291 10.45 18.35 3.85
CA VAL A 291 10.66 18.26 2.40
C VAL A 291 11.88 19.09 1.93
N LEU A 292 12.20 20.21 2.59
CA LEU A 292 13.43 20.98 2.34
C LEU A 292 14.69 20.20 2.76
N LEU A 293 14.63 19.39 3.82
CA LEU A 293 15.72 18.48 4.18
C LEU A 293 15.93 17.41 3.09
N GLN A 294 14.86 16.85 2.52
CA GLN A 294 14.94 15.93 1.37
C GLN A 294 15.54 16.62 0.14
N TYR A 295 15.14 17.86 -0.15
CA TYR A 295 15.76 18.68 -1.20
C TYR A 295 17.27 18.84 -0.97
N LEU A 296 17.72 19.11 0.26
CA LEU A 296 19.14 19.21 0.61
C LEU A 296 19.92 17.90 0.53
N GLN A 297 19.25 16.74 0.61
CA GLN A 297 19.88 15.44 0.32
C GLN A 297 20.20 15.32 -1.17
N PHE A 298 19.22 15.55 -2.05
CA PHE A 298 19.43 15.54 -3.50
C PHE A 298 20.36 16.68 -3.99
N ASN A 299 20.35 17.84 -3.33
CA ASN A 299 21.25 18.95 -3.65
C ASN A 299 22.73 18.55 -3.49
N ARG A 300 23.08 17.93 -2.35
CA ARG A 300 24.43 17.41 -2.07
C ARG A 300 24.82 16.24 -2.99
N LEU A 301 23.85 15.39 -3.36
CA LEU A 301 24.09 14.36 -4.37
C LEU A 301 24.38 14.96 -5.75
N GLY A 302 23.69 16.03 -6.13
CA GLY A 302 23.97 16.79 -7.36
C GLY A 302 25.39 17.34 -7.38
N GLU A 303 25.84 17.96 -6.27
CA GLU A 303 27.21 18.46 -6.09
C GLU A 303 28.24 17.33 -6.25
N HIS A 304 27.99 16.17 -5.63
CA HIS A 304 28.86 14.99 -5.75
C HIS A 304 28.91 14.42 -7.19
N ILE A 305 27.78 14.38 -7.90
CA ILE A 305 27.73 13.94 -9.31
C ILE A 305 28.51 14.91 -10.21
N LEU A 306 28.36 16.23 -10.01
CA LEU A 306 29.17 17.22 -10.73
C LEU A 306 30.65 17.03 -10.44
N HIS A 307 31.06 16.91 -9.17
CA HIS A 307 32.46 16.70 -8.80
C HIS A 307 33.07 15.46 -9.45
N ASN A 308 32.33 14.35 -9.49
CA ASN A 308 32.78 13.12 -10.16
C ASN A 308 32.84 13.26 -11.69
N ALA A 309 31.92 14.01 -12.31
CA ALA A 309 32.00 14.36 -13.73
C ALA A 309 33.21 15.26 -14.03
N GLN A 310 33.58 16.16 -13.11
CA GLN A 310 34.77 17.00 -13.22
C GLN A 310 36.07 16.18 -13.09
N ALA A 311 36.13 15.22 -12.17
CA ALA A 311 37.28 14.33 -11.99
C ALA A 311 37.49 13.36 -13.17
N THR A 312 36.39 12.93 -13.82
CA THR A 312 36.42 12.01 -14.98
C THR A 312 36.49 12.72 -16.34
N ASN A 313 36.17 14.01 -16.38
CA ASN A 313 36.07 14.84 -17.60
C ASN A 313 35.07 14.28 -18.64
N ILE A 314 33.93 13.77 -18.18
CA ILE A 314 32.86 13.17 -19.01
C ILE A 314 31.56 13.95 -18.82
N ASN A 315 30.94 14.39 -19.93
CA ASN A 315 29.67 15.15 -19.98
C ASN A 315 29.65 16.42 -19.08
N ILE A 316 30.84 17.00 -18.87
CA ILE A 316 31.12 18.02 -17.87
C ILE A 316 30.38 19.34 -18.17
N ILE A 317 30.37 19.76 -19.45
CA ILE A 317 29.74 21.02 -19.90
C ILE A 317 28.21 20.89 -19.82
N GLU A 318 27.67 19.73 -20.20
CA GLU A 318 26.25 19.43 -20.15
C GLU A 318 25.74 19.43 -18.70
N ILE A 319 26.49 18.83 -17.76
CA ILE A 319 26.14 18.80 -16.33
C ILE A 319 26.32 20.17 -15.67
N GLU A 320 27.37 20.93 -16.00
CA GLU A 320 27.57 22.31 -15.51
C GLU A 320 26.43 23.23 -15.98
N THR A 321 26.07 23.16 -17.27
CA THR A 321 24.97 23.95 -17.85
C THR A 321 23.61 23.57 -17.28
N LEU A 322 23.34 22.26 -17.11
CA LEU A 322 22.11 21.75 -16.49
C LEU A 322 21.99 22.21 -15.03
N SER A 323 23.07 22.07 -14.26
CA SER A 323 23.14 22.49 -12.86
C SER A 323 22.88 23.99 -12.71
N ALA A 324 23.64 24.83 -13.43
CA ALA A 324 23.50 26.27 -13.35
C ALA A 324 22.08 26.76 -13.73
N LYS A 325 21.42 26.09 -14.68
CA LYS A 325 20.03 26.41 -15.07
C LYS A 325 19.02 25.98 -14.01
N ALA A 326 19.11 24.74 -13.52
CA ALA A 326 18.17 24.17 -12.56
C ALA A 326 18.23 24.91 -11.20
N LEU A 327 19.45 25.07 -10.67
CA LEU A 327 19.69 25.69 -9.37
C LEU A 327 19.27 27.17 -9.34
N SER A 328 19.45 27.90 -10.46
CA SER A 328 18.93 29.27 -10.59
C SER A 328 17.41 29.34 -10.45
N GLY A 329 16.69 28.39 -11.08
CA GLY A 329 15.24 28.26 -10.92
C GLY A 329 14.84 27.87 -9.49
N HIS A 330 15.62 27.01 -8.83
CA HIS A 330 15.36 26.61 -7.44
C HIS A 330 15.57 27.76 -6.46
N LEU A 331 16.59 28.60 -6.65
CA LEU A 331 16.81 29.80 -5.82
C LEU A 331 15.61 30.75 -5.86
N VAL A 332 14.99 30.96 -7.03
CA VAL A 332 13.77 31.78 -7.16
C VAL A 332 12.61 31.21 -6.33
N ILE A 333 12.47 29.88 -6.27
CA ILE A 333 11.44 29.23 -5.45
C ILE A 333 11.78 29.35 -3.96
N LEU A 334 13.04 29.13 -3.56
CA LEU A 334 13.47 29.31 -2.17
C LEU A 334 13.30 30.76 -1.70
N ASP A 335 13.52 31.74 -2.58
CA ASP A 335 13.30 33.17 -2.31
C ASP A 335 11.80 33.48 -2.07
N SER A 336 10.89 32.91 -2.86
CA SER A 336 9.43 33.00 -2.63
C SER A 336 9.05 32.38 -1.28
N ILE A 337 9.50 31.15 -1.00
CA ILE A 337 9.24 30.50 0.29
C ILE A 337 9.76 31.36 1.45
N PHE A 338 10.98 31.89 1.36
CA PHE A 338 11.59 32.73 2.40
C PHE A 338 10.78 33.99 2.72
N GLN A 339 10.18 34.62 1.69
CA GLN A 339 9.36 35.83 1.84
C GLN A 339 7.98 35.55 2.43
N GLU A 340 7.43 34.36 2.20
CA GLU A 340 6.06 33.99 2.59
C GLU A 340 5.96 33.38 4.01
N VAL A 341 7.06 32.84 4.57
CA VAL A 341 7.02 32.17 5.88
C VAL A 341 7.28 33.10 7.09
N PRO A 342 6.76 32.74 8.28
CA PRO A 342 7.15 33.36 9.54
C PRO A 342 8.65 33.28 9.85
N LEU A 343 9.16 34.27 10.59
CA LEU A 343 10.58 34.39 11.01
C LEU A 343 11.16 33.10 11.61
N GLU A 344 10.35 32.34 12.37
CA GLU A 344 10.79 31.09 13.04
C GLU A 344 11.19 29.96 12.06
N TYR A 345 10.79 30.02 10.79
CA TYR A 345 11.18 29.03 9.77
C TYR A 345 12.28 29.53 8.82
N GLN A 346 12.62 30.83 8.84
CA GLN A 346 13.51 31.45 7.86
C GLN A 346 14.95 30.92 7.89
N GLU A 347 15.50 30.57 9.06
CA GLU A 347 16.87 30.03 9.21
C GLU A 347 17.08 28.73 8.41
N ASN A 348 16.08 27.85 8.42
CA ASN A 348 16.11 26.59 7.67
C ASN A 348 16.10 26.82 6.16
N ILE A 349 15.32 27.78 5.68
CA ILE A 349 15.25 28.13 4.26
C ILE A 349 16.51 28.86 3.82
N GLU A 350 17.08 29.72 4.67
CA GLU A 350 18.35 30.40 4.38
C GLU A 350 19.49 29.40 4.24
N THR A 351 19.53 28.35 5.08
CA THR A 351 20.48 27.23 4.93
C THR A 351 20.32 26.55 3.56
N CYS A 352 19.07 26.31 3.11
CA CYS A 352 18.81 25.80 1.76
C CYS A 352 19.33 26.76 0.67
N ARG A 353 19.03 28.06 0.77
CA ARG A 353 19.45 29.09 -0.20
C ARG A 353 20.97 29.16 -0.32
N GLN A 354 21.69 29.11 0.80
CA GLN A 354 23.14 29.17 0.82
C GLN A 354 23.77 27.95 0.14
N LEU A 355 23.32 26.73 0.46
CA LEU A 355 23.86 25.51 -0.15
C LEU A 355 23.51 25.38 -1.63
N THR A 356 22.29 25.74 -2.04
CA THR A 356 21.92 25.79 -3.47
C THR A 356 22.73 26.84 -4.23
N ARG A 357 22.99 28.01 -3.65
CA ARG A 357 23.81 29.07 -4.26
C ARG A 357 25.26 28.65 -4.41
N GLN A 358 25.85 28.03 -3.39
CA GLN A 358 27.21 27.48 -3.45
C GLN A 358 27.36 26.48 -4.62
N PHE A 359 26.41 25.55 -4.78
CA PHE A 359 26.43 24.60 -5.87
C PHE A 359 26.19 25.27 -7.25
N GLU A 360 25.33 26.29 -7.32
CA GLU A 360 25.12 27.09 -8.55
C GLU A 360 26.40 27.83 -8.97
N GLU A 361 27.12 28.43 -8.02
CA GLU A 361 28.39 29.12 -8.24
C GLU A 361 29.48 28.16 -8.73
N GLN A 362 29.61 26.97 -8.13
CA GLN A 362 30.51 25.93 -8.61
C GLN A 362 30.21 25.51 -10.05
N ALA A 363 28.92 25.31 -10.39
CA ALA A 363 28.50 24.93 -11.74
C ALA A 363 28.78 26.03 -12.79
N ARG A 364 28.82 27.30 -12.41
CA ARG A 364 29.12 28.42 -13.32
C ARG A 364 30.61 28.60 -13.65
N HIS A 365 31.53 28.03 -12.86
CA HIS A 365 32.95 28.39 -12.88
C HIS A 365 33.67 28.15 -14.24
N ARG A 366 33.12 27.33 -15.15
CA ARG A 366 33.67 27.13 -16.51
C ARG A 366 32.84 27.73 -17.64
N TYR A 367 31.55 28.00 -17.42
CA TYR A 367 30.66 28.61 -18.41
C TYR A 367 31.15 30.01 -18.82
N GLN A 368 31.82 30.71 -17.91
CA GLN A 368 32.40 32.03 -18.17
C GLN A 368 33.79 31.96 -18.83
N GLU A 369 34.56 30.89 -18.63
CA GLU A 369 35.93 30.74 -19.17
C GLU A 369 35.97 30.28 -20.63
N GLN A 370 34.96 29.53 -21.10
CA GLN A 370 34.90 29.06 -22.50
C GLN A 370 34.14 29.98 -23.46
N GLY A 371 33.74 31.16 -23.00
CA GLY A 371 33.10 32.19 -23.82
C GLY A 371 31.61 31.96 -24.01
N GLY A 372 30.80 32.63 -23.18
CA GLY A 372 29.42 32.88 -23.53
C GLY A 372 29.35 33.78 -24.78
N SER A 373 29.04 33.19 -25.93
CA SER A 373 28.61 33.95 -27.10
C SER A 373 27.25 34.59 -26.79
N ASP A 374 27.24 35.92 -26.71
CA ASP A 374 26.08 36.82 -26.61
C ASP A 374 24.73 36.23 -26.19
N THR A 375 24.28 36.55 -24.98
CA THR A 375 23.08 37.37 -24.76
C THR A 375 22.91 37.69 -23.26
N GLY A 376 23.74 38.60 -22.75
CA GLY A 376 23.39 39.34 -21.53
C GLY A 376 22.31 40.39 -21.86
N PRO A 377 21.32 40.63 -20.99
CA PRO A 377 20.29 41.64 -21.25
C PRO A 377 20.89 43.04 -21.12
N ALA A 378 21.02 43.76 -22.24
CA ALA A 378 21.44 45.16 -22.24
C ALA A 378 20.39 46.02 -21.53
N SER A 379 20.77 46.64 -20.43
CA SER A 379 20.01 47.67 -19.75
C SER A 379 20.11 48.99 -20.53
N ASP A 380 19.11 49.31 -21.35
CA ASP A 380 19.10 50.56 -22.12
C ASP A 380 18.15 51.61 -21.55
N THR A 381 18.74 52.62 -20.90
CA THR A 381 18.03 53.78 -20.36
C THR A 381 18.06 54.96 -21.34
N ASN A 382 16.91 55.20 -21.98
CA ASN A 382 16.36 56.53 -22.31
C ASN A 382 17.20 57.59 -23.10
N LYS A 383 16.92 57.69 -24.41
CA LYS A 383 16.75 58.93 -25.23
C LYS A 383 17.96 59.90 -25.46
N PRO A 384 17.90 60.88 -26.40
CA PRO A 384 16.93 61.11 -27.51
C PRO A 384 17.54 61.49 -28.89
N GLY A 385 16.75 61.43 -29.98
CA GLY A 385 16.82 62.46 -31.04
C GLY A 385 16.56 62.08 -32.52
N SER A 386 15.62 62.81 -33.14
CA SER A 386 15.55 63.21 -34.57
C SER A 386 15.07 62.23 -35.68
N GLY A 387 13.75 62.27 -35.96
CA GLY A 387 13.16 62.39 -37.31
C GLY A 387 13.22 61.17 -38.28
N THR A 388 12.26 60.93 -39.18
CA THR A 388 11.00 61.64 -39.55
C THR A 388 10.05 60.65 -40.24
N GLY A 389 8.72 60.70 -39.99
CA GLY A 389 7.75 59.92 -40.78
C GLY A 389 6.47 59.49 -40.05
N GLU A 390 5.59 60.44 -39.75
CA GLU A 390 4.17 60.25 -39.36
C GLU A 390 3.25 60.46 -40.59
N PRO A 391 1.91 60.24 -40.52
CA PRO A 391 1.05 59.59 -39.51
C PRO A 391 0.33 58.34 -40.11
N GLU A 392 -0.75 57.70 -39.64
CA GLU A 392 -1.79 57.86 -38.58
C GLU A 392 -1.91 56.54 -37.76
N SER A 393 -2.41 56.47 -36.52
CA SER A 393 -3.72 56.83 -35.90
C SER A 393 -4.89 55.87 -36.24
N ASN A 394 -5.73 55.37 -35.31
CA ASN A 394 -5.66 55.27 -33.84
C ASN A 394 -6.84 54.41 -33.28
N LEU A 395 -6.67 53.71 -32.14
CA LEU A 395 -7.73 53.22 -31.21
C LEU A 395 -8.74 52.17 -31.80
N ASP A 396 -9.49 51.31 -31.07
CA ASP A 396 -9.59 50.84 -29.67
C ASP A 396 -10.21 49.40 -29.69
N GLY A 397 -10.48 48.63 -28.61
CA GLY A 397 -10.27 48.83 -27.18
C GLY A 397 -10.97 47.78 -26.29
N SER A 398 -10.26 47.24 -25.29
CA SER A 398 -10.72 46.62 -24.01
C SER A 398 -11.66 45.37 -23.93
N ALA A 399 -11.36 44.55 -22.91
CA ALA A 399 -12.28 43.79 -22.02
C ALA A 399 -12.81 42.36 -22.34
N ASN A 400 -12.38 41.42 -21.47
CA ASN A 400 -13.17 40.43 -20.68
C ASN A 400 -14.28 39.57 -21.36
N ASN A 401 -14.11 38.23 -21.37
CA ASN A 401 -14.78 37.29 -20.43
C ASN A 401 -14.73 35.80 -20.86
N ALA A 402 -14.97 34.94 -19.86
CA ALA A 402 -15.03 33.48 -19.87
C ALA A 402 -15.89 32.79 -20.95
N GLY A 403 -15.53 31.54 -21.27
CA GLY A 403 -16.34 30.58 -22.03
C GLY A 403 -15.66 29.20 -22.09
N GLU A 404 -16.38 28.16 -21.66
CA GLU A 404 -15.91 26.76 -21.57
C GLU A 404 -16.09 25.97 -22.92
N PRO A 405 -15.78 24.66 -23.03
CA PRO A 405 -15.12 24.11 -24.22
C PRO A 405 -16.07 23.70 -25.37
N SER A 406 -15.48 23.54 -26.57
CA SER A 406 -16.15 22.89 -27.72
C SER A 406 -15.53 21.54 -28.07
N SER A 407 -16.39 20.53 -28.18
CA SER A 407 -16.05 19.22 -28.75
C SER A 407 -15.74 19.32 -30.24
N GLY A 408 -14.82 18.49 -30.73
CA GLY A 408 -14.55 18.30 -32.16
C GLY A 408 -14.34 16.84 -32.51
N ASN A 409 -15.35 16.19 -33.08
CA ASN A 409 -15.21 14.88 -33.71
C ASN A 409 -14.52 15.02 -35.07
N GLY A 410 -13.58 14.12 -35.38
CA GLY A 410 -13.00 13.94 -36.71
C GLY A 410 -12.84 12.46 -37.02
N GLU A 411 -13.49 11.98 -38.09
CA GLU A 411 -13.55 10.57 -38.50
C GLU A 411 -12.30 10.08 -39.27
N PRO A 412 -12.12 8.76 -39.45
CA PRO A 412 -10.78 8.15 -39.63
C PRO A 412 -10.32 8.01 -41.09
N GLY A 413 -9.00 7.88 -41.25
CA GLY A 413 -8.35 7.54 -42.53
C GLY A 413 -8.37 6.04 -42.83
N ASN A 414 -8.74 5.67 -44.06
CA ASN A 414 -8.73 4.30 -44.56
C ASN A 414 -7.34 3.86 -45.04
N GLY A 415 -6.96 2.60 -44.76
CA GLY A 415 -5.84 1.89 -45.38
C GLY A 415 -6.01 0.38 -45.20
N ALA A 416 -5.96 -0.40 -46.28
CA ALA A 416 -6.34 -1.82 -46.29
C ALA A 416 -5.29 -2.72 -46.96
N GLY A 417 -5.17 -3.96 -46.47
CA GLY A 417 -4.35 -5.05 -47.03
C GLY A 417 -2.91 -5.11 -46.48
N GLU A 418 -2.31 -6.24 -46.13
CA GLU A 418 -2.72 -7.66 -46.28
C GLU A 418 -2.20 -8.54 -45.10
N PRO A 419 -2.63 -9.82 -44.95
CA PRO A 419 -2.67 -10.51 -43.65
C PRO A 419 -1.45 -11.39 -43.31
N GLY A 420 -1.30 -11.69 -42.01
CA GLY A 420 -0.38 -12.68 -41.45
C GLY A 420 -1.12 -13.76 -40.65
N ASP A 421 -0.54 -14.97 -40.62
CA ASP A 421 -1.18 -16.23 -40.20
C ASP A 421 -1.58 -16.29 -38.71
N GLY A 422 -2.61 -17.08 -38.41
CA GLY A 422 -3.17 -17.20 -37.07
C GLY A 422 -2.76 -18.46 -36.31
N THR A 423 -2.81 -18.40 -34.97
CA THR A 423 -3.18 -19.53 -34.08
C THR A 423 -3.43 -18.98 -32.68
N GLY A 424 -4.70 -18.72 -32.34
CA GLY A 424 -5.13 -18.30 -31.01
C GLY A 424 -6.23 -19.23 -30.50
N GLU A 425 -6.08 -19.74 -29.28
CA GLU A 425 -7.05 -20.63 -28.63
C GLU A 425 -8.31 -19.86 -28.20
N PRO A 426 -9.52 -20.42 -28.34
CA PRO A 426 -10.76 -19.76 -27.91
C PRO A 426 -11.02 -19.96 -26.40
N GLY A 427 -11.20 -18.86 -25.68
CA GLY A 427 -11.64 -18.89 -24.28
C GLY A 427 -13.07 -19.40 -24.12
N GLY A 428 -13.27 -20.40 -23.25
CA GLY A 428 -14.59 -20.98 -22.98
C GLY A 428 -15.42 -20.13 -22.02
N ASN A 429 -16.50 -19.53 -22.53
CA ASN A 429 -17.47 -18.77 -21.74
C ASN A 429 -18.75 -19.60 -21.55
N ASN A 430 -19.08 -20.01 -20.32
CA ASN A 430 -20.24 -20.85 -20.01
C ASN A 430 -21.23 -20.12 -19.09
N GLY A 431 -22.28 -19.55 -19.68
CA GLY A 431 -23.48 -19.13 -18.95
C GLY A 431 -24.44 -20.30 -18.75
N GLY A 432 -24.90 -20.54 -17.53
CA GLY A 432 -25.92 -21.55 -17.22
C GLY A 432 -27.34 -21.07 -17.55
N PRO A 433 -28.25 -21.93 -18.06
CA PRO A 433 -29.61 -21.53 -18.38
C PRO A 433 -30.50 -21.46 -17.14
N GLY A 434 -31.19 -20.33 -16.95
CA GLY A 434 -32.23 -20.17 -15.93
C GLY A 434 -33.54 -20.85 -16.34
N SER A 435 -34.13 -21.66 -15.45
CA SER A 435 -35.44 -22.26 -15.68
C SER A 435 -36.55 -21.38 -15.08
N ARG A 436 -37.58 -21.06 -15.88
CA ARG A 436 -38.69 -20.19 -15.51
C ARG A 436 -40.00 -20.89 -15.86
N ILE A 437 -40.83 -21.18 -14.86
CA ILE A 437 -42.22 -21.63 -15.02
C ILE A 437 -43.07 -20.72 -14.12
N GLY A 438 -44.21 -20.24 -14.64
CA GLY A 438 -45.07 -19.27 -13.96
C GLY A 438 -46.21 -19.90 -13.15
N GLU A 439 -46.69 -19.11 -12.19
CA GLU A 439 -48.09 -18.80 -11.78
C GLU A 439 -49.26 -19.71 -12.23
N PRO A 440 -50.35 -19.85 -11.43
CA PRO A 440 -51.02 -18.70 -10.77
C PRO A 440 -51.73 -18.89 -9.40
N GLY A 441 -51.97 -17.75 -8.73
CA GLY A 441 -53.34 -17.26 -8.47
C GLY A 441 -54.22 -17.82 -7.34
N ASP A 442 -54.32 -17.01 -6.27
CA ASP A 442 -55.53 -16.62 -5.50
C ASP A 442 -56.36 -17.64 -4.68
N GLY A 443 -56.87 -17.17 -3.51
CA GLY A 443 -57.83 -17.92 -2.68
C GLY A 443 -57.93 -17.45 -1.22
N THR A 444 -58.96 -16.68 -0.88
CA THR A 444 -59.30 -16.23 0.49
C THR A 444 -60.20 -17.23 1.23
N GLY A 445 -60.14 -17.24 2.57
CA GLY A 445 -61.04 -18.05 3.43
C GLY A 445 -60.89 -17.73 4.93
N GLU A 446 -62.02 -17.54 5.63
CA GLU A 446 -62.12 -17.07 7.03
C GLU A 446 -62.18 -18.18 8.11
N SER A 447 -62.17 -17.73 9.38
CA SER A 447 -62.59 -18.43 10.62
C SER A 447 -61.56 -19.35 11.30
N GLY A 448 -61.40 -19.38 12.63
CA GLY A 448 -61.97 -18.53 13.70
C GLY A 448 -62.30 -19.31 14.99
N ILE A 449 -61.74 -18.88 16.15
CA ILE A 449 -62.11 -19.28 17.53
C ILE A 449 -61.88 -20.78 17.88
N GLY A 450 -61.38 -21.22 19.05
CA GLY A 450 -60.97 -20.58 20.30
C GLY A 450 -60.20 -21.59 21.19
N PRO A 451 -59.87 -21.25 22.45
CA PRO A 451 -58.88 -21.99 23.26
C PRO A 451 -59.50 -23.02 24.23
N ASP A 452 -58.67 -23.82 24.89
CA ASP A 452 -58.71 -23.96 26.36
C ASP A 452 -57.43 -24.62 26.94
N GLU A 453 -56.82 -23.91 27.89
CA GLU A 453 -55.88 -24.41 28.92
C GLU A 453 -56.73 -24.93 30.13
N PRO A 454 -56.27 -25.22 31.39
CA PRO A 454 -54.97 -24.92 32.02
C PRO A 454 -54.34 -26.00 32.95
N GLY A 455 -53.06 -25.78 33.28
CA GLY A 455 -52.54 -25.79 34.67
C GLY A 455 -52.21 -27.12 35.38
N ILE A 456 -51.61 -27.14 36.58
CA ILE A 456 -50.87 -26.12 37.39
C ILE A 456 -50.02 -26.89 38.44
N GLY A 457 -48.93 -26.30 38.97
CA GLY A 457 -48.31 -26.68 40.26
C GLY A 457 -46.83 -27.15 40.12
N ALA A 458 -45.79 -26.38 40.44
CA ALA A 458 -45.44 -25.57 41.64
C ALA A 458 -44.95 -26.41 42.84
N GLY A 459 -43.72 -26.14 43.32
CA GLY A 459 -43.14 -26.80 44.49
C GLY A 459 -41.61 -26.68 44.64
N ASP A 460 -41.11 -25.48 44.94
CA ASP A 460 -39.82 -25.25 45.62
C ASP A 460 -40.13 -24.95 47.10
N PRO A 461 -39.31 -25.33 48.12
CA PRO A 461 -38.22 -24.43 48.57
C PRO A 461 -36.99 -25.11 49.23
N GLY A 462 -35.87 -24.40 49.41
CA GLY A 462 -34.83 -24.87 50.34
C GLY A 462 -33.52 -24.09 50.50
N SER A 463 -33.55 -22.87 51.06
CA SER A 463 -32.37 -22.04 51.39
C SER A 463 -31.32 -22.72 52.31
N GLY A 464 -30.03 -22.42 52.09
CA GLY A 464 -28.92 -22.71 53.01
C GLY A 464 -27.76 -21.70 52.83
N ARG A 465 -27.47 -20.91 53.87
CA ARG A 465 -26.54 -19.75 53.85
C ARG A 465 -25.27 -20.05 54.67
N GLY A 466 -24.11 -19.54 54.25
CA GLY A 466 -22.87 -19.60 55.03
C GLY A 466 -21.79 -18.63 54.55
N GLU A 467 -21.45 -17.63 55.36
CA GLU A 467 -20.38 -16.64 55.11
C GLU A 467 -19.16 -16.90 56.01
N SER A 468 -17.96 -16.89 55.43
CA SER A 468 -16.64 -16.52 56.02
C SER A 468 -15.55 -16.78 54.95
N GLY A 469 -14.46 -16.03 54.83
CA GLY A 469 -14.04 -14.85 55.57
C GLY A 469 -12.50 -14.74 55.68
N ASN A 470 -11.94 -13.70 55.05
CA ASN A 470 -10.71 -12.97 55.45
C ASN A 470 -9.30 -13.39 54.95
N SER A 471 -8.43 -12.35 54.89
CA SER A 471 -6.94 -12.29 54.81
C SER A 471 -6.24 -12.91 53.58
N THR A 472 -5.54 -12.16 52.71
CA THR A 472 -4.33 -11.28 52.83
C THR A 472 -3.03 -12.00 53.19
N GLY A 473 -2.02 -11.91 52.30
CA GLY A 473 -0.64 -12.30 52.61
C GLY A 473 0.30 -12.33 51.40
N SER A 474 0.98 -11.20 51.17
CA SER A 474 2.25 -11.00 50.42
C SER A 474 2.36 -11.43 48.95
#